data_AF-A0A321LSD3-F1
#
_entry.id   AF-A0A321LSD3-F1
#
_cell.length_a   1.000
_cell.length_b   1.000
_cell.length_c   1.000
_cell.angle_alpha   90.00
_cell.angle_beta   90.00
_cell.angle_gamma   90.00
#
_symmetry.space_group_name_H-M   'P 1'
#
loop_
_entity.id
_entity.type
_entity.pdbx_description
1 polymer ?
#
loop_
_entity_poly.entity_id
_entity_poly.type
_entity_poly.pdbx_seq_one_letter_code
_entity_poly.pdbx_strand_id
1 'polypeptide(L)'
;MNTDSRDILDVLKSELQFLERGGYGRSVRTPWQPTSVFLDSLSCINYGDPNRTLPCDQCMLSTLVSSEGLKETLPCHHIPLNEHGDTIQLLEDRGDQEKLVETVKDWLRRSIDRIEKERGKITCDWPAAAS
;
A
#
# COMPACT_ATOMS: atom_id res chain seq x y z
N MET A 1 -8.53 -2.28 15.83
CA MET A 1 -7.80 -3.56 15.65
C MET A 1 -8.02 -3.97 14.21
N ASN A 2 -6.93 -4.10 13.44
CA ASN A 2 -7.00 -4.66 12.10
C ASN A 2 -7.31 -6.16 12.19
N THR A 3 -8.32 -6.63 11.47
CA THR A 3 -8.77 -8.05 11.44
C THR A 3 -8.20 -8.82 10.25
N ASP A 4 -7.52 -8.14 9.33
CA ASP A 4 -6.81 -8.73 8.21
C ASP A 4 -5.61 -9.57 8.69
N SER A 5 -5.68 -10.88 8.47
CA SER A 5 -4.66 -11.84 8.91
C SER A 5 -3.45 -11.94 7.95
N ARG A 6 -3.46 -11.21 6.83
CA ARG A 6 -2.36 -11.21 5.85
C ARG A 6 -1.16 -10.49 6.42
N ASP A 7 0.04 -11.00 6.14
CA ASP A 7 1.27 -10.30 6.52
C ASP A 7 1.47 -9.05 5.66
N ILE A 8 1.58 -7.87 6.30
CA ILE A 8 1.83 -6.61 5.60
C ILE A 8 3.07 -6.68 4.69
N LEU A 9 4.12 -7.37 5.11
CA LEU A 9 5.35 -7.49 4.33
C LEU A 9 5.11 -8.25 3.02
N ASP A 10 4.35 -9.34 3.08
CA ASP A 10 4.02 -10.15 1.91
C ASP A 10 3.08 -9.40 0.95
N VAL A 11 2.14 -8.64 1.50
CA VAL A 11 1.24 -7.76 0.72
C VAL A 11 2.07 -6.71 -0.03
N LEU A 12 2.96 -5.99 0.66
CA LEU A 12 3.79 -4.95 0.02
C LEU A 12 4.75 -5.53 -1.02
N LYS A 13 5.34 -6.71 -0.77
CA LYS A 13 6.18 -7.41 -1.76
C LYS A 13 5.38 -7.83 -2.99
N SER A 14 4.16 -8.32 -2.80
CA SER A 14 3.27 -8.71 -3.90
C SER A 14 2.88 -7.50 -4.75
N GLU A 15 2.57 -6.37 -4.11
CA GLU A 15 2.26 -5.12 -4.80
C GLU A 15 3.47 -4.62 -5.61
N LEU A 16 4.68 -4.65 -5.02
CA LEU A 16 5.91 -4.23 -5.71
C LEU A 16 6.15 -5.10 -6.95
N GLN A 17 6.01 -6.42 -6.81
CA GLN A 17 6.12 -7.34 -7.95
C GLN A 17 5.07 -7.06 -9.03
N PHE A 18 3.84 -6.72 -8.63
CA PHE A 18 2.77 -6.36 -9.57
C PHE A 18 3.14 -5.10 -10.37
N LEU A 19 3.60 -4.04 -9.71
CA LEU A 19 4.04 -2.79 -10.34
C LEU A 19 5.27 -2.99 -11.24
N GLU A 20 6.24 -3.80 -10.84
CA GLU A 20 7.44 -4.10 -11.64
C GLU A 20 7.13 -4.90 -12.91
N ARG A 21 6.06 -5.70 -12.90
CA ARG A 21 5.55 -6.41 -14.08
C ARG A 21 4.68 -5.56 -15.01
N GLY A 22 4.57 -4.26 -14.74
CA GLY A 22 3.77 -3.31 -15.54
C GLY A 22 2.32 -3.18 -15.05
N GLY A 23 2.02 -3.63 -13.84
CA GLY A 23 0.75 -3.33 -13.16
C GLY A 23 0.54 -1.81 -13.04
N TYR A 24 -0.72 -1.37 -13.15
CA TYR A 24 -1.11 0.05 -13.19
C TYR A 24 -0.51 0.89 -14.33
N GLY A 25 0.27 0.27 -15.23
CA GLY A 25 0.69 0.88 -16.48
C GLY A 25 -0.51 1.16 -17.38
N ARG A 26 -0.32 2.07 -18.34
CA ARG A 26 -1.37 2.48 -19.30
C ARG A 26 -1.87 1.24 -20.06
N SER A 27 -3.01 0.68 -19.66
CA SER A 27 -3.63 -0.44 -20.35
C SER A 27 -3.94 -0.02 -21.78
N VAL A 28 -3.33 -0.69 -22.77
CA VAL A 28 -3.64 -0.44 -24.20
C VAL A 28 -5.09 -0.81 -24.55
N ARG A 29 -5.74 -1.66 -23.73
CA ARG A 29 -7.12 -2.11 -23.93
C ARG A 29 -8.15 -1.21 -23.25
N THR A 30 -7.79 -0.59 -22.14
CA THR A 30 -8.68 0.27 -21.34
C THR A 30 -7.95 1.55 -20.91
N PRO A 31 -7.46 2.37 -21.86
CA PRO A 31 -6.69 3.58 -21.54
C PRO A 31 -7.50 4.66 -20.78
N TRP A 32 -8.83 4.53 -20.71
CA TRP A 32 -9.74 5.45 -20.01
C TRP A 32 -10.08 5.04 -18.58
N GLN A 33 -9.72 3.82 -18.15
CA GLN A 33 -10.04 3.36 -16.81
C GLN A 33 -8.88 3.72 -15.87
N PRO A 34 -9.02 4.72 -14.99
CA PRO A 34 -8.00 5.00 -13.99
C PRO A 34 -7.90 3.77 -13.10
N THR A 35 -6.77 3.08 -13.16
CA THR A 35 -6.46 2.00 -12.23
C THR A 35 -5.82 2.63 -11.01
N SER A 36 -6.53 2.58 -9.89
CA SER A 36 -6.10 3.21 -8.65
C SER A 36 -5.24 2.26 -7.82
N VAL A 37 -4.08 2.77 -7.39
CA VAL A 37 -3.07 2.00 -6.66
C VAL A 37 -3.65 1.54 -5.32
N PHE A 38 -3.40 0.27 -4.97
CA PHE A 38 -4.00 -0.46 -3.85
C PHE A 38 -5.50 -0.69 -3.91
N LEU A 39 -6.30 0.22 -4.50
CA LEU A 39 -7.75 0.05 -4.57
C LEU A 39 -8.14 -1.06 -5.57
N ASP A 40 -7.48 -1.08 -6.72
CA ASP A 40 -7.72 -2.06 -7.78
C ASP A 40 -6.74 -3.25 -7.75
N SER A 41 -6.04 -3.49 -6.63
CA SER A 41 -5.20 -4.68 -6.45
C SER A 41 -5.75 -5.61 -5.38
N LEU A 42 -5.22 -6.84 -5.38
CA LEU A 42 -5.46 -7.84 -4.34
C LEU A 42 -5.04 -7.37 -2.94
N SER A 43 -4.33 -6.23 -2.82
CA SER A 43 -4.03 -5.60 -1.53
C SER A 43 -5.29 -5.03 -0.87
N CYS A 44 -6.28 -4.57 -1.64
CA CYS A 44 -7.56 -4.11 -1.11
C CYS A 44 -8.36 -5.27 -0.50
N ILE A 45 -8.84 -5.10 0.73
CA ILE A 45 -9.73 -6.07 1.37
C ILE A 45 -11.11 -6.15 0.69
N ASN A 46 -11.50 -5.08 -0.04
CA ASN A 46 -12.73 -5.00 -0.83
C ASN A 46 -12.48 -5.23 -2.33
N TYR A 47 -11.35 -5.81 -2.73
CA TYR A 47 -11.08 -6.06 -4.14
C TYR A 47 -12.19 -6.92 -4.76
N GLY A 48 -12.81 -6.42 -5.84
CA GLY A 48 -13.92 -7.10 -6.51
C GLY A 48 -15.28 -6.98 -5.81
N ASP A 49 -15.37 -6.27 -4.68
CA ASP A 49 -16.64 -5.95 -4.03
C ASP A 49 -17.07 -4.50 -4.35
N PRO A 50 -18.05 -4.30 -5.25
CA PRO A 50 -18.53 -2.96 -5.60
C PRO A 50 -19.23 -2.25 -4.43
N ASN A 51 -19.74 -2.99 -3.44
CA ASN A 51 -20.43 -2.42 -2.29
C ASN A 51 -19.49 -2.06 -1.13
N ARG A 52 -18.21 -2.45 -1.21
CA ARG A 52 -17.17 -2.17 -0.19
C ARG A 52 -17.67 -2.51 1.21
N THR A 53 -18.12 -3.75 1.37
CA THR A 53 -18.83 -4.21 2.56
C THR A 53 -17.95 -4.21 3.81
N LEU A 54 -16.62 -4.30 3.65
CA LEU A 54 -15.67 -4.26 4.76
C LEU A 54 -15.11 -2.84 4.94
N PRO A 55 -15.03 -2.34 6.19
CA PRO A 55 -14.52 -1.01 6.43
C PRO A 55 -12.99 -0.97 6.22
N CYS A 56 -12.50 0.13 5.66
CA CYS A 56 -11.08 0.26 5.31
C CYS A 56 -10.14 0.37 6.54
N ASP A 57 -10.67 0.64 7.73
CA ASP A 57 -9.93 0.61 9.00
C ASP A 57 -9.54 -0.82 9.44
N GLN A 58 -10.22 -1.82 8.90
CA GLN A 58 -9.91 -3.25 9.04
C GLN A 58 -8.96 -3.76 7.93
N CYS A 59 -8.45 -2.88 7.07
CA CYS A 59 -7.43 -3.25 6.09
C CYS A 59 -6.04 -3.14 6.71
N MET A 60 -5.13 -4.05 6.34
CA MET A 60 -3.73 -3.98 6.77
C MET A 60 -3.01 -2.69 6.34
N LEU A 61 -3.40 -2.10 5.21
CA LEU A 61 -2.83 -0.84 4.73
C LEU A 61 -3.14 0.35 5.65
N SER A 62 -4.17 0.27 6.49
CA SER A 62 -4.52 1.32 7.47
C SER A 62 -3.37 1.64 8.43
N THR A 63 -2.51 0.66 8.73
CA THR A 63 -1.34 0.83 9.59
C THR A 63 -0.26 1.75 9.01
N LEU A 64 -0.32 2.02 7.69
CA LEU A 64 0.63 2.85 6.96
C LEU A 64 0.10 4.26 6.68
N VAL A 65 -1.13 4.55 7.10
CA VAL A 65 -1.80 5.84 6.95
C VAL A 65 -1.59 6.67 8.22
N SER A 66 -1.51 8.00 8.07
CA SER A 66 -1.52 8.90 9.24
C SER A 66 -2.88 8.84 9.95
N SER A 67 -2.91 9.24 11.22
CA SER A 67 -4.16 9.30 12.01
C SER A 67 -5.22 10.23 11.40
N GLU A 68 -4.80 11.25 10.64
CA GLU A 68 -5.68 12.15 9.92
C GLU A 68 -6.27 11.46 8.67
N GLY A 69 -5.45 10.79 7.88
CA GLY A 69 -5.90 10.07 6.68
C GLY A 69 -6.82 8.88 6.97
N LEU A 70 -6.79 8.32 8.19
CA LEU A 70 -7.72 7.26 8.60
C LEU A 70 -9.18 7.71 8.68
N LYS A 71 -9.45 9.02 8.78
CA LYS A 71 -10.82 9.57 8.83
C LYS A 71 -11.44 9.73 7.45
N GLU A 72 -10.65 9.58 6.40
CA GLU A 72 -11.08 9.77 5.03
C GLU A 72 -11.79 8.54 4.47
N THR A 73 -12.53 8.71 3.38
CA THR A 73 -13.32 7.63 2.76
C THR A 73 -12.43 6.54 2.18
N LEU A 74 -11.24 6.91 1.68
CA LEU A 74 -10.24 6.01 1.11
C LEU A 74 -8.90 6.17 1.82
N PRO A 75 -8.74 5.66 3.05
CA PRO A 75 -7.52 5.88 3.84
C PRO A 75 -6.23 5.51 3.09
N CYS A 76 -6.26 4.45 2.29
CA CYS A 76 -5.11 4.00 1.50
C CYS A 76 -4.63 5.04 0.47
N HIS A 77 -5.47 5.97 0.01
CA HIS A 77 -5.05 7.02 -0.93
C HIS A 77 -4.30 8.17 -0.24
N HIS A 78 -4.38 8.25 1.09
CA HIS A 78 -3.70 9.25 1.91
C HIS A 78 -2.38 8.73 2.50
N ILE A 79 -1.90 7.57 2.03
CA ILE A 79 -0.56 7.09 2.38
C ILE A 79 0.48 8.11 1.88
N PRO A 80 1.33 8.65 2.78
CA PRO A 80 2.41 9.53 2.38
C PRO A 80 3.50 8.71 1.70
N LEU A 81 3.77 9.01 0.43
CA LEU A 81 4.72 8.27 -0.40
C LEU A 81 6.15 8.78 -0.24
N ASN A 82 6.33 10.05 0.13
CA ASN A 82 7.63 10.70 0.27
C ASN A 82 7.63 11.81 1.35
N GLU A 83 8.81 12.38 1.60
CA GLU A 83 9.01 13.47 2.57
C GLU A 83 8.34 14.78 2.16
N HIS A 84 8.01 14.94 0.87
CA HIS A 84 7.27 16.10 0.37
C HIS A 84 5.77 16.03 0.66
N GLY A 85 5.30 14.90 1.22
CA GLY A 85 3.89 14.68 1.51
C GLY A 85 3.05 14.35 0.27
N ASP A 86 3.66 13.92 -0.84
CA ASP A 86 2.87 13.41 -1.95
C ASP A 86 2.11 12.15 -1.50
N THR A 87 0.82 12.10 -1.80
CA THR A 87 -0.06 10.96 -1.57
C THR A 87 -0.50 10.36 -2.89
N ILE A 88 -1.07 9.15 -2.86
CA ILE A 88 -1.64 8.50 -4.04
C ILE A 88 -2.73 9.40 -4.65
N GLN A 89 -3.64 9.90 -3.81
CA GLN A 89 -4.69 10.82 -4.26
C GLN A 89 -4.12 12.02 -5.02
N LEU A 90 -3.11 12.68 -4.45
CA LEU A 90 -2.53 13.89 -5.04
C LEU A 90 -1.90 13.61 -6.42
N LEU A 91 -1.27 12.45 -6.59
CA LEU A 91 -0.64 12.06 -7.85
C LEU A 91 -1.66 11.58 -8.89
N GLU A 92 -2.72 10.89 -8.45
CA GLU A 92 -3.86 10.51 -9.29
C GLU A 92 -4.60 11.75 -9.81
N ASP A 93 -4.91 12.72 -8.93
CA ASP A 93 -5.59 13.97 -9.28
C ASP A 93 -4.79 14.82 -10.29
N ARG A 94 -3.46 14.73 -10.24
CA ARG A 94 -2.55 15.39 -11.21
C ARG A 94 -2.50 14.66 -12.55
N GLY A 95 -3.00 13.42 -12.64
CA GLY A 95 -2.96 12.60 -13.85
C GLY A 95 -1.57 12.10 -14.25
N ASP A 96 -0.61 12.13 -13.33
CA ASP A 96 0.78 11.75 -13.59
C ASP A 96 1.03 10.28 -13.21
N GLN A 97 0.46 9.38 -14.03
CA GLN A 97 0.47 7.93 -13.75
C GLN A 97 1.90 7.36 -13.69
N GLU A 98 2.81 7.85 -14.53
CA GLU A 98 4.20 7.39 -14.55
C GLU A 98 4.89 7.77 -13.24
N LYS A 99 4.77 9.03 -12.82
CA LYS A 99 5.29 9.49 -11.54
C LYS A 99 4.63 8.78 -10.37
N LEU A 100 3.31 8.52 -10.42
CA LEU A 100 2.60 7.75 -9.39
C LEU A 100 3.23 6.36 -9.23
N VAL A 101 3.36 5.61 -10.32
CA VAL A 101 3.91 4.26 -10.31
C VAL A 101 5.34 4.24 -9.78
N GLU A 102 6.21 5.14 -10.25
CA GLU A 102 7.60 5.20 -9.77
C GLU A 102 7.69 5.63 -8.30
N THR A 103 6.91 6.63 -7.89
CA THR A 103 6.88 7.09 -6.49
C THR A 103 6.37 5.99 -5.56
N VAL A 104 5.37 5.21 -5.98
CA VAL A 104 4.85 4.07 -5.22
C VAL A 104 5.89 2.94 -5.15
N LYS A 105 6.60 2.61 -6.24
CA LYS A 105 7.67 1.60 -6.20
C LYS A 105 8.77 1.97 -5.20
N ASP A 106 9.22 3.23 -5.22
CA ASP A 106 10.23 3.71 -4.29
C ASP A 106 9.73 3.67 -2.85
N TRP A 107 8.48 4.07 -2.62
CA TRP A 107 7.85 3.97 -1.31
C TRP A 107 7.73 2.51 -0.83
N LEU A 108 7.35 1.58 -1.71
CA LEU A 108 7.25 0.15 -1.40
C LEU A 108 8.60 -0.42 -0.99
N ARG A 109 9.66 -0.15 -1.77
CA ARG A 109 11.03 -0.59 -1.45
C ARG A 109 11.48 -0.07 -0.08
N ARG A 110 11.31 1.23 0.19
CA ARG A 110 11.64 1.83 1.50
C ARG A 110 10.82 1.22 2.64
N SER A 111 9.54 0.99 2.42
CA SER A 111 8.63 0.45 3.44
C SER A 111 8.94 -1.01 3.75
N ILE A 112 9.23 -1.82 2.74
CA ILE A 112 9.68 -3.22 2.87
C ILE A 112 11.00 -3.24 3.65
N ASP A 113 12.01 -2.48 3.23
CA ASP A 113 13.31 -2.40 3.91
C ASP A 113 13.17 -2.01 5.38
N ARG A 114 12.29 -1.04 5.69
CA ARG A 114 12.00 -0.60 7.06
C ARG A 114 11.42 -1.75 7.88
N ILE A 115 10.36 -2.40 7.38
CA ILE A 115 9.68 -3.49 8.08
C ILE A 115 10.62 -4.69 8.27
N GLU A 116 11.43 -5.04 7.27
CA GLU A 116 12.43 -6.11 7.38
C GLU A 116 13.49 -5.79 8.43
N LYS A 117 13.99 -4.54 8.48
CA LYS A 117 14.94 -4.11 9.52
C LYS A 117 14.31 -4.11 10.89
N GLU A 118 13.07 -3.67 11.04
CA GLU A 118 12.34 -3.70 12.32
C GLU A 118 12.15 -5.14 12.81
N ARG A 119 11.75 -6.06 11.94
CA ARG A 119 11.64 -7.49 12.27
C ARG A 119 12.98 -8.14 12.56
N GLY A 120 14.01 -7.81 11.80
CA GLY A 120 15.38 -8.29 12.01
C GLY A 120 15.97 -7.82 13.34
N LYS A 121 15.68 -6.57 13.74
CA LYS A 121 16.03 -6.04 15.07
C LYS A 121 15.28 -6.79 16.17
N ILE A 122 13.96 -7.00 16.03
CA ILE A 122 13.17 -7.79 16.99
C ILE A 122 13.74 -9.20 17.18
N THR A 123 14.22 -9.85 16.12
CA THR A 123 14.84 -11.19 16.21
C THR A 123 16.25 -11.18 16.82
N CYS A 124 17.00 -10.08 16.70
CA CYS A 124 18.34 -9.95 17.28
C CYS A 124 18.33 -9.40 18.72
N ASP A 125 17.30 -8.64 19.09
CA ASP A 125 17.12 -8.02 20.42
C ASP A 125 16.31 -8.89 21.41
N TRP A 126 15.82 -10.05 20.97
CA TRP A 126 15.22 -11.04 21.88
C TRP A 126 16.32 -11.75 22.68
N PRO A 127 16.36 -11.65 24.03
CA PRO A 127 17.26 -12.50 24.80
C PRO A 127 16.77 -13.93 24.60
N ALA A 128 17.65 -14.82 24.13
CA ALA A 128 17.40 -16.25 24.08
C ALA A 128 16.97 -16.74 25.47
N ALA A 129 15.66 -16.71 25.75
CA ALA A 129 15.09 -17.16 26.99
C ALA A 129 14.91 -18.67 26.91
N ALA A 130 15.95 -19.33 27.43
CA ALA A 130 15.92 -20.56 28.22
C ALA A 130 15.23 -21.81 27.63
N SER A 131 16.10 -22.79 27.34
CA SER A 131 16.11 -24.20 27.81
C SER A 131 14.80 -24.86 28.23
#